data_AF-A0A7Y3T4I0-F1
#
_entry.id   AF-A0A7Y3T4I0-F1
#
_cell.length_a   1.000
_cell.length_b   1.000
_cell.length_c   1.000
_cell.angle_alpha   90.00
_cell.angle_beta   90.00
_cell.angle_gamma   90.00
#
_symmetry.space_group_name_H-M   'P 1'
#
loop_
_entity.id
_entity.type
_entity.pdbx_description
1 polymer ?
#
loop_
_entity_poly.entity_id
_entity_poly.type
_entity_poly.pdbx_seq_one_letter_code
_entity_poly.pdbx_strand_id
1 'polypeptide(L)'
;MTPTEIAELFIRAAEVDRRLPQTDKPKALKAQSLGYVHSWEEMREWGDARHKEHRAEMFAQTKLSTADVTEWERCNKLILSVQDETRRRCLWNWAIAQAGGLSFTKWCAKQGFSREAGRRRKNRAILEIFGEIVRINGQNYKTALNGELQVCAETGQIQVTIGDDATEKQPLNWRQDRAISSEEDRSFEWAQARSARRRQKYAERQKAA
;
A
#
# COMPACT_ATOMS: atom_id res chain seq x y z
N MET A 1 -11.64 -4.70 -14.44
CA MET A 1 -10.33 -4.68 -13.78
C MET A 1 -10.55 -4.77 -12.28
N THR A 2 -10.26 -5.93 -11.66
CA THR A 2 -10.45 -6.15 -10.21
C THR A 2 -9.26 -5.60 -9.41
N PRO A 3 -9.38 -5.33 -8.09
CA PRO A 3 -8.27 -4.85 -7.26
C PRO A 3 -7.01 -5.73 -7.30
N THR A 4 -7.20 -7.05 -7.45
CA THR A 4 -6.11 -8.03 -7.59
C THR A 4 -5.41 -7.91 -8.94
N GLU A 5 -6.15 -7.74 -10.04
CA GLU A 5 -5.58 -7.47 -11.36
C GLU A 5 -4.78 -6.16 -11.38
N ILE A 6 -5.24 -5.13 -10.64
CA ILE A 6 -4.45 -3.88 -10.49
C ILE A 6 -3.12 -4.19 -9.81
N ALA A 7 -3.15 -4.95 -8.71
CA ALA A 7 -1.95 -5.31 -7.98
C ALA A 7 -0.95 -6.09 -8.85
N GLU A 8 -1.42 -7.08 -9.62
CA GLU A 8 -0.60 -7.86 -10.56
C GLU A 8 -0.01 -6.99 -11.67
N LEU A 9 -0.82 -6.09 -12.25
CA LEU A 9 -0.41 -5.14 -13.28
C LEU A 9 0.75 -4.26 -12.79
N PHE A 10 0.69 -3.75 -11.54
CA PHE A 10 1.80 -3.00 -10.95
C PHE A 10 3.05 -3.86 -10.71
N ILE A 11 2.90 -5.12 -10.31
CA ILE A 11 4.05 -6.03 -10.12
C ILE A 11 4.75 -6.29 -11.46
N ARG A 12 3.98 -6.60 -12.52
CA ARG A 12 4.53 -6.77 -13.87
C ARG A 12 5.23 -5.53 -14.37
N ALA A 13 4.61 -4.36 -14.21
CA ALA A 13 5.26 -3.10 -14.58
C ALA A 13 6.56 -2.86 -13.80
N ALA A 14 6.63 -3.20 -12.51
CA ALA A 14 7.88 -3.09 -11.76
C ALA A 14 8.98 -4.05 -12.26
N GLU A 15 8.61 -5.24 -12.77
CA GLU A 15 9.56 -6.14 -13.44
C GLU A 15 10.09 -5.55 -14.75
N VAL A 16 9.20 -4.95 -15.55
CA VAL A 16 9.54 -4.25 -16.80
C VAL A 16 10.44 -3.06 -16.52
N ASP A 17 10.11 -2.24 -15.52
CA ASP A 17 10.89 -1.07 -15.08
C ASP A 17 12.34 -1.45 -14.74
N ARG A 18 12.54 -2.62 -14.14
CA ARG A 18 13.87 -3.12 -13.81
C ARG A 18 14.68 -3.56 -15.04
N ARG A 19 14.01 -3.98 -16.11
CA ARG A 19 14.63 -4.37 -17.38
C ARG A 19 14.90 -3.17 -18.28
N LEU A 20 14.16 -2.07 -18.09
CA LEU A 20 14.38 -0.84 -18.84
C LEU A 20 15.78 -0.26 -18.53
N PRO A 21 16.47 0.29 -19.55
CA PRO A 21 17.75 0.95 -19.34
C PRO A 21 17.54 2.23 -18.51
N GLN A 22 18.29 2.36 -17.42
CA GLN A 22 18.24 3.54 -16.56
C GLN A 22 19.00 4.69 -17.23
N THR A 23 18.28 5.65 -17.83
CA THR A 23 18.85 6.76 -18.62
C THR A 23 19.28 7.99 -17.78
N ASP A 24 18.77 8.15 -16.56
CA ASP A 24 18.95 9.38 -15.76
C ASP A 24 20.41 9.67 -15.38
N LYS A 25 21.21 8.65 -15.08
CA LYS A 25 22.64 8.79 -14.78
C LYS A 25 23.37 7.50 -15.19
N PRO A 26 24.52 7.58 -15.87
CA PRO A 26 25.35 6.39 -16.09
C PRO A 26 25.69 5.82 -14.71
N LYS A 27 25.29 4.58 -14.47
CA LYS A 27 25.64 3.85 -13.26
C LYS A 27 27.16 3.91 -13.13
N ALA A 28 27.66 4.31 -11.95
CA ALA A 28 29.10 4.39 -11.71
C ALA A 28 29.75 3.09 -12.23
N LEU A 29 30.74 3.26 -13.12
CA LEU A 29 31.46 2.17 -13.76
C LEU A 29 32.08 1.28 -12.66
N LYS A 30 31.39 0.20 -12.30
CA LYS A 30 32.06 -0.97 -11.74
C LYS A 30 32.95 -1.53 -12.84
N ALA A 31 34.10 -2.09 -12.47
CA ALA A 31 35.00 -2.76 -13.41
C ALA A 31 34.18 -3.63 -14.38
N GLN A 32 34.05 -3.17 -15.63
CA GLN A 32 33.26 -3.85 -16.64
C GLN A 32 34.17 -4.88 -17.30
N SER A 33 33.81 -6.14 -17.18
CA SER A 33 34.21 -7.14 -18.17
C SER A 33 33.36 -6.87 -19.41
N LEU A 34 33.82 -5.99 -20.29
CA LEU A 34 33.21 -5.83 -21.60
C LEU A 34 33.45 -7.15 -22.36
N GLY A 35 32.36 -7.85 -22.69
CA GLY A 35 32.45 -9.01 -23.56
C GLY A 35 33.06 -8.60 -24.90
N TYR A 36 33.79 -9.52 -25.52
CA TYR A 36 34.34 -9.29 -26.86
C TYR A 36 33.21 -8.97 -27.83
N VAL A 37 33.24 -7.78 -28.43
CA VAL A 37 32.31 -7.39 -29.50
C VAL A 37 33.06 -7.55 -30.81
N HIS A 38 32.57 -8.46 -31.66
CA HIS A 38 33.15 -8.69 -32.97
C HIS A 38 33.10 -7.41 -33.82
N SER A 39 34.20 -7.12 -34.52
CA SER A 39 34.26 -6.00 -35.45
C SER A 39 33.47 -6.32 -36.72
N TRP A 40 33.06 -5.29 -37.47
CA TRP A 40 32.39 -5.48 -38.75
C TRP A 40 33.27 -6.26 -39.76
N GLU A 41 34.59 -6.11 -39.68
CA GLU A 41 35.55 -6.81 -40.52
C GLU A 41 35.58 -8.31 -40.21
N GLU A 42 35.57 -8.69 -38.94
CA GLU A 42 35.50 -10.11 -38.52
C GLU A 42 34.17 -10.76 -38.92
N MET A 43 33.08 -10.01 -38.82
CA MET A 43 31.76 -10.50 -39.20
C MET A 43 31.64 -10.70 -40.71
N ARG A 44 32.46 -10.02 -41.54
CA ARG A 44 32.38 -10.12 -43.01
C ARG A 44 32.76 -11.50 -43.53
N GLU A 45 33.61 -12.23 -42.81
CA GLU A 45 34.00 -13.60 -43.16
C GLU A 45 33.00 -14.64 -42.66
N TRP A 46 31.95 -14.22 -41.95
CA TRP A 46 30.96 -15.15 -41.42
C TRP A 46 30.00 -15.59 -42.52
N GLY A 47 29.75 -16.90 -42.55
CA GLY A 47 28.65 -17.45 -43.33
C GLY A 47 27.29 -17.08 -42.76
N ASP A 48 26.25 -17.28 -43.57
CA ASP A 48 24.86 -16.89 -43.29
C ASP A 48 24.29 -17.53 -42.00
N ALA A 49 24.78 -18.72 -41.62
CA ALA A 49 24.41 -19.43 -40.40
C ALA A 49 24.92 -18.70 -39.14
N ARG A 50 26.21 -18.33 -39.11
CA ARG A 50 26.84 -17.65 -37.97
C ARG A 50 26.30 -16.23 -37.76
N HIS A 51 25.90 -15.55 -38.84
CA HIS A 51 25.18 -14.28 -38.77
C HIS A 51 23.79 -14.40 -38.14
N LYS A 52 23.09 -15.53 -38.29
CA LYS A 52 21.79 -15.76 -37.63
C LYS A 52 21.97 -16.06 -36.15
N GLU A 53 22.98 -16.86 -35.79
CA GLU A 53 23.32 -17.17 -34.41
C GLU A 53 23.71 -15.91 -33.63
N HIS A 54 24.62 -15.10 -34.16
CA HIS A 54 25.04 -13.87 -33.51
C HIS A 54 23.89 -12.85 -33.34
N ARG A 55 23.01 -12.74 -34.34
CA ARG A 55 21.79 -11.92 -34.19
C ARG A 55 20.90 -12.48 -33.07
N ALA A 56 20.69 -13.79 -33.03
CA ALA A 56 19.89 -14.42 -31.98
C ALA A 56 20.50 -14.17 -30.58
N GLU A 57 21.81 -14.23 -30.42
CA GLU A 57 22.51 -13.92 -29.17
C GLU A 57 22.34 -12.46 -28.75
N MET A 58 22.53 -11.52 -29.68
CA MET A 58 22.37 -10.09 -29.44
C MET A 58 20.92 -9.75 -29.02
N PHE A 59 19.93 -10.28 -29.73
CA PHE A 59 18.52 -10.03 -29.42
C PHE A 59 17.99 -10.87 -28.24
N ALA A 60 18.66 -11.97 -27.88
CA ALA A 60 18.31 -12.74 -26.69
C ALA A 60 18.56 -11.95 -25.40
N GLN A 61 19.45 -10.96 -25.42
CA GLN A 61 19.69 -10.08 -24.27
C GLN A 61 18.62 -8.99 -24.12
N THR A 62 17.96 -8.58 -25.21
CA THR A 62 16.96 -7.49 -25.22
C THR A 62 15.53 -8.02 -25.26
N LYS A 63 15.16 -8.94 -24.37
CA LYS A 63 13.81 -9.53 -24.32
C LYS A 63 12.80 -8.63 -23.60
N LEU A 64 12.67 -7.38 -24.02
CA LEU A 64 11.54 -6.54 -23.65
C LEU A 64 10.57 -6.50 -24.81
N SER A 65 9.35 -7.00 -24.62
CA SER A 65 8.33 -6.92 -25.66
C SER A 65 7.75 -5.51 -25.74
N THR A 66 7.24 -5.11 -26.90
CA THR A 66 6.47 -3.87 -27.04
C THR A 66 5.23 -3.90 -26.14
N ALA A 67 4.58 -5.08 -26.00
CA ALA A 67 3.45 -5.28 -25.10
C ALA A 67 3.82 -4.95 -23.64
N ASP A 68 4.98 -5.41 -23.18
CA ASP A 68 5.46 -5.15 -21.81
C ASP A 68 5.62 -3.64 -21.54
N VAL A 69 6.16 -2.90 -22.52
CA VAL A 69 6.32 -1.43 -22.43
C VAL A 69 4.96 -0.75 -22.41
N THR A 70 4.01 -1.19 -23.26
CA THR A 70 2.65 -0.61 -23.25
C THR A 70 1.91 -0.87 -21.94
N GLU A 71 2.10 -2.04 -21.31
CA GLU A 71 1.55 -2.33 -19.98
C GLU A 71 2.17 -1.42 -18.91
N TRP A 72 3.49 -1.21 -18.95
CA TRP A 72 4.18 -0.30 -18.05
C TRP A 72 3.71 1.16 -18.22
N GLU A 73 3.57 1.65 -19.45
CA GLU A 73 3.01 2.98 -19.72
C GLU A 73 1.58 3.12 -19.20
N ARG A 74 0.76 2.07 -19.36
CA ARG A 74 -0.61 2.04 -18.82
C ARG A 74 -0.60 2.15 -17.30
N CYS A 75 0.31 1.46 -16.60
CA CYS A 75 0.48 1.58 -15.15
C CYS A 75 0.85 3.00 -14.74
N ASN A 76 1.78 3.64 -15.46
CA ASN A 76 2.19 5.01 -15.19
C ASN A 76 1.06 6.02 -15.41
N LYS A 77 0.15 5.77 -16.36
CA LYS A 77 -1.06 6.60 -16.49
C LYS A 77 -2.02 6.39 -15.32
N LEU A 78 -2.19 5.14 -14.87
CA LEU A 78 -3.05 4.81 -13.73
C LEU A 78 -2.50 5.29 -12.38
N ILE A 79 -1.19 5.39 -12.19
CA ILE A 79 -0.66 5.87 -10.90
C ILE A 79 -0.89 7.37 -10.69
N LEU A 80 -0.97 8.17 -11.77
CA LEU A 80 -1.27 9.61 -11.72
C LEU A 80 -2.68 9.91 -11.19
N SER A 81 -3.55 8.93 -11.30
CA SER A 81 -4.94 8.97 -10.90
C SER A 81 -5.08 9.13 -9.37
N VAL A 82 -4.20 8.46 -8.62
CA VAL A 82 -4.04 8.62 -7.16
C VAL A 82 -3.51 10.01 -6.84
N GLN A 83 -4.25 10.80 -6.06
CA GLN A 83 -3.89 12.19 -5.78
C GLN A 83 -2.73 12.33 -4.78
N ASP A 84 -2.73 11.49 -3.75
CA ASP A 84 -1.74 11.54 -2.66
C ASP A 84 -0.41 10.93 -3.11
N GLU A 85 0.64 11.75 -3.16
CA GLU A 85 1.97 11.33 -3.58
C GLU A 85 2.54 10.23 -2.69
N THR A 86 2.26 10.28 -1.38
CA THR A 86 2.77 9.27 -0.45
C THR A 86 2.19 7.89 -0.76
N ARG A 87 0.91 7.84 -1.15
CA ARG A 87 0.22 6.61 -1.56
C ARG A 87 0.77 6.06 -2.87
N ARG A 88 0.99 6.94 -3.86
CA ARG A 88 1.66 6.58 -5.13
C ARG A 88 3.01 5.92 -4.88
N ARG A 89 3.86 6.58 -4.09
CA ARG A 89 5.21 6.07 -3.75
C ARG A 89 5.14 4.75 -2.99
N CYS A 90 4.21 4.59 -2.04
CA CYS A 90 4.00 3.33 -1.32
C CYS A 90 3.59 2.18 -2.25
N LEU A 91 2.67 2.42 -3.19
CA LEU A 91 2.24 1.41 -4.15
C LEU A 91 3.40 0.97 -5.04
N TRP A 92 4.13 1.92 -5.61
CA TRP A 92 5.25 1.65 -6.51
C TRP A 92 6.38 0.88 -5.82
N ASN A 93 6.80 1.33 -4.63
CA ASN A 93 7.88 0.66 -3.89
C ASN A 93 7.46 -0.71 -3.35
N TRP A 94 6.16 -0.94 -3.10
CA TRP A 94 5.67 -2.27 -2.80
C TRP A 94 5.76 -3.20 -4.02
N ALA A 95 5.39 -2.72 -5.21
CA ALA A 95 5.50 -3.49 -6.44
C ALA A 95 6.96 -3.83 -6.78
N ILE A 96 7.88 -2.86 -6.65
CA ILE A 96 9.33 -3.08 -6.77
C ILE A 96 9.80 -4.17 -5.79
N ALA A 97 9.30 -4.17 -4.55
CA ALA A 97 9.67 -5.19 -3.58
C ALA A 97 9.18 -6.60 -3.95
N GLN A 98 8.07 -6.73 -4.68
CA GLN A 98 7.61 -8.02 -5.21
C GLN A 98 8.43 -8.47 -6.43
N ALA A 99 8.82 -7.54 -7.30
CA ALA A 99 9.69 -7.78 -8.47
C ALA A 99 11.17 -8.05 -8.11
N GLY A 100 11.49 -8.28 -6.83
CA GLY A 100 12.85 -8.58 -6.36
C GLY A 100 13.78 -7.37 -6.21
N GLY A 101 13.22 -6.17 -6.01
CA GLY A 101 13.96 -4.96 -5.67
C GLY A 101 14.19 -4.78 -4.15
N LEU A 102 14.32 -3.52 -3.71
CA LEU A 102 14.48 -3.20 -2.28
C LEU A 102 13.27 -3.69 -1.48
N SER A 103 13.50 -4.32 -0.32
CA SER A 103 12.39 -4.82 0.49
C SER A 103 11.51 -3.67 1.02
N PHE A 104 10.19 -3.86 0.93
CA PHE A 104 9.21 -2.82 1.29
C PHE A 104 9.38 -2.34 2.74
N THR A 105 9.69 -3.24 3.68
CA THR A 105 9.92 -2.87 5.08
C THR A 105 11.14 -1.95 5.24
N LYS A 106 12.25 -2.23 4.54
CA LYS A 106 13.44 -1.38 4.58
C LYS A 106 13.15 -0.01 3.96
N TRP A 107 12.40 0.02 2.86
CA TRP A 107 11.96 1.27 2.24
C TRP A 107 11.07 2.09 3.19
N CYS A 108 10.06 1.48 3.81
CA CYS A 108 9.20 2.16 4.79
C CYS A 108 10.00 2.73 5.97
N ALA A 109 10.95 1.97 6.50
CA ALA A 109 11.84 2.43 7.57
C ALA A 109 12.66 3.65 7.13
N LYS A 110 13.21 3.64 5.90
CA LYS A 110 13.93 4.79 5.33
C LYS A 110 13.05 6.03 5.18
N GLN A 111 11.76 5.86 4.89
CA GLN A 111 10.80 6.96 4.79
C GLN A 111 10.20 7.38 6.15
N GLY A 112 10.54 6.69 7.25
CA GLY A 112 10.01 7.00 8.59
C GLY A 112 8.60 6.48 8.86
N PHE A 113 8.10 5.50 8.09
CA PHE A 113 6.77 4.92 8.28
C PHE A 113 6.81 3.49 8.83
N SER A 114 5.81 3.12 9.62
CA SER A 114 5.60 1.73 10.00
C SER A 114 5.17 0.88 8.79
N ARG A 115 5.50 -0.42 8.83
CA ARG A 115 5.12 -1.38 7.77
C ARG A 115 3.62 -1.42 7.53
N GLU A 116 2.83 -1.35 8.61
CA GLU A 116 1.37 -1.36 8.54
C GLU A 116 0.81 -0.10 7.88
N ALA A 117 1.35 1.08 8.23
CA ALA A 117 0.95 2.33 7.59
C ALA A 117 1.21 2.29 6.09
N GLY A 118 2.37 1.77 5.67
CA GLY A 118 2.68 1.53 4.26
C GLY A 118 1.69 0.57 3.59
N ARG A 119 1.33 -0.54 4.26
CA ARG A 119 0.33 -1.50 3.77
C ARG A 119 -1.05 -0.86 3.59
N ARG A 120 -1.50 -0.07 4.56
CA ARG A 120 -2.79 0.65 4.47
C ARG A 120 -2.79 1.65 3.32
N ARG A 121 -1.69 2.40 3.13
CA ARG A 121 -1.55 3.38 2.04
C ARG A 121 -1.55 2.74 0.66
N LYS A 122 -0.85 1.62 0.45
CA LYS A 122 -0.90 0.90 -0.83
C LYS A 122 -2.31 0.34 -1.12
N ASN A 123 -3.00 -0.20 -0.11
CA ASN A 123 -4.33 -0.77 -0.30
C ASN A 123 -5.32 0.35 -0.66
N ARG A 124 -5.20 1.52 -0.03
CA ARG A 124 -5.97 2.72 -0.41
C ARG A 124 -5.67 3.16 -1.83
N ALA A 125 -4.40 3.19 -2.25
CA ALA A 125 -4.03 3.53 -3.62
C ALA A 125 -4.69 2.60 -4.65
N ILE A 126 -4.68 1.28 -4.39
CA ILE A 126 -5.33 0.28 -5.26
C ILE A 126 -6.83 0.54 -5.34
N LEU A 127 -7.48 0.82 -4.20
CA LEU A 127 -8.91 1.11 -4.16
C LEU A 127 -9.26 2.43 -4.85
N GLU A 128 -8.40 3.45 -4.78
CA GLU A 128 -8.58 4.71 -5.53
C GLU A 128 -8.53 4.47 -7.04
N ILE A 129 -7.52 3.73 -7.52
CA ILE A 129 -7.39 3.39 -8.95
C ILE A 129 -8.58 2.54 -9.40
N PHE A 130 -8.95 1.52 -8.63
CA PHE A 130 -10.12 0.71 -8.89
C PHE A 130 -11.39 1.58 -8.95
N GLY A 131 -11.55 2.47 -7.99
CA GLY A 131 -12.63 3.43 -7.92
C GLY A 131 -12.68 4.32 -9.17
N GLU A 132 -11.53 4.75 -9.71
CA GLU A 132 -11.50 5.56 -10.94
C GLU A 132 -11.86 4.79 -12.19
N ILE A 133 -11.39 3.55 -12.31
CA ILE A 133 -11.76 2.68 -13.43
C ILE A 133 -13.25 2.38 -13.41
N VAL A 134 -13.81 2.08 -12.24
CA VAL A 134 -15.26 1.87 -12.07
C VAL A 134 -16.03 3.17 -12.27
N ARG A 135 -15.48 4.31 -11.84
CA ARG A 135 -16.12 5.64 -11.96
C ARG A 135 -16.23 6.17 -13.37
N ILE A 136 -15.39 5.76 -14.31
CA ILE A 136 -15.61 6.07 -15.73
C ILE A 136 -17.02 5.58 -16.15
N ASN A 137 -17.62 4.63 -15.41
CA ASN A 137 -19.00 4.19 -15.56
C ASN A 137 -19.98 4.71 -14.47
N GLY A 138 -19.56 5.54 -13.51
CA GLY A 138 -20.44 6.01 -12.42
C GLY A 138 -19.84 7.09 -11.52
N GLN A 139 -20.43 8.27 -11.51
CA GLN A 139 -20.06 9.39 -10.65
C GLN A 139 -20.02 8.98 -9.15
N ASN A 140 -19.07 9.52 -8.37
CA ASN A 140 -19.03 9.58 -6.89
C ASN A 140 -18.25 8.51 -6.09
N TYR A 141 -16.93 8.71 -5.86
CA TYR A 141 -16.23 8.22 -4.63
C TYR A 141 -15.61 9.37 -3.79
N LYS A 142 -15.60 10.64 -4.27
CA LYS A 142 -14.88 11.73 -3.58
C LYS A 142 -15.69 12.21 -2.38
N THR A 143 -17.01 12.04 -2.45
CA THR A 143 -17.94 12.22 -1.35
C THR A 143 -17.81 11.15 -0.27
N ALA A 144 -17.10 10.04 -0.54
CA ALA A 144 -16.95 8.92 0.38
C ALA A 144 -15.68 8.99 1.24
N LEU A 145 -14.64 9.71 0.82
CA LEU A 145 -13.30 9.52 1.39
C LEU A 145 -12.66 10.81 1.91
N ASN A 146 -13.47 11.82 2.20
CA ASN A 146 -13.10 12.79 3.24
C ASN A 146 -13.19 12.03 4.57
N GLY A 147 -12.03 11.75 5.18
CA GLY A 147 -11.88 10.91 6.37
C GLY A 147 -12.50 11.45 7.66
N GLU A 148 -13.62 12.16 7.58
CA GLU A 148 -14.38 12.71 8.71
C GLU A 148 -15.92 12.58 8.56
N LEU A 149 -16.45 12.17 7.39
CA LEU A 149 -17.90 12.01 7.19
C LEU A 149 -18.24 10.63 6.61
N GLN A 150 -19.31 10.02 7.12
CA GLN A 150 -19.73 8.65 6.80
C GLN A 150 -20.24 8.50 5.35
N VAL A 151 -19.89 7.37 4.74
CA VAL A 151 -20.29 6.98 3.38
C VAL A 151 -21.45 6.01 3.40
N CYS A 152 -22.57 6.46 3.94
CA CYS A 152 -23.86 5.91 3.54
C CYS A 152 -24.79 7.10 3.46
N ALA A 153 -25.69 7.11 2.47
CA ALA A 153 -26.91 7.87 2.64
C ALA A 153 -27.56 7.35 3.93
N GLU A 154 -27.97 8.25 4.82
CA GLU A 154 -28.93 7.90 5.86
C GLU A 154 -30.22 7.47 5.16
N THR A 155 -30.31 6.19 4.76
CA THR A 155 -31.61 5.52 4.68
C THR A 155 -31.97 5.09 6.09
N GLY A 156 -32.19 6.08 6.96
CA GLY A 156 -32.82 5.91 8.27
C GLY A 156 -34.32 5.60 8.17
N GLN A 157 -34.78 5.02 7.05
CA GLN A 157 -36.20 4.83 6.81
C GLN A 157 -36.56 3.50 6.11
N ILE A 158 -35.60 2.63 5.80
CA ILE A 158 -35.93 1.28 5.32
C ILE A 158 -35.61 0.28 6.43
N GLN A 159 -36.60 0.05 7.30
CA GLN A 159 -36.65 -1.15 8.12
C GLN A 159 -36.88 -2.34 7.17
N VAL A 160 -35.80 -2.96 6.69
CA VAL A 160 -35.90 -4.31 6.13
C VAL A 160 -35.70 -5.29 7.28
N THR A 161 -36.81 -5.80 7.76
CA THR A 161 -36.94 -6.88 8.73
C THR A 161 -36.53 -8.21 8.07
N ILE A 162 -35.23 -8.48 7.90
CA ILE A 162 -34.73 -9.81 7.54
C ILE A 162 -33.50 -10.11 8.41
N GLY A 163 -33.61 -11.19 9.18
CA GLY A 163 -32.80 -11.44 10.36
C GLY A 163 -31.35 -11.82 10.08
N ASP A 164 -30.50 -11.40 11.02
CA ASP A 164 -29.28 -12.10 11.40
C ASP A 164 -28.99 -11.71 12.85
N ASP A 165 -28.99 -12.69 13.75
CA ASP A 165 -28.77 -12.56 15.19
C ASP A 165 -27.29 -12.25 15.52
N ALA A 166 -26.74 -11.20 14.91
CA ALA A 166 -25.45 -10.66 15.30
C ALA A 166 -25.69 -9.56 16.34
N THR A 167 -25.20 -9.76 17.56
CA THR A 167 -25.08 -8.67 18.54
C THR A 167 -23.98 -7.72 18.06
N GLU A 168 -24.32 -6.83 17.11
CA GLU A 168 -23.44 -5.77 16.69
C GLU A 168 -23.20 -4.85 17.90
N LYS A 169 -21.98 -4.87 18.45
CA LYS A 169 -21.54 -3.86 19.40
C LYS A 169 -21.54 -2.52 18.68
N GLN A 170 -22.67 -1.81 18.78
CA GLN A 170 -22.77 -0.45 18.30
C GLN A 170 -21.63 0.39 18.91
N PRO A 171 -20.91 1.19 18.11
CA PRO A 171 -19.93 2.11 18.65
C PRO A 171 -20.66 3.16 19.50
N LEU A 172 -20.23 3.28 20.76
CA LEU A 172 -20.81 4.19 21.74
C LEU A 172 -20.71 5.64 21.22
N ASN A 173 -21.84 6.24 20.87
CA ASN A 173 -21.92 7.63 20.43
C ASN A 173 -22.33 8.53 21.60
N TRP A 174 -21.97 9.83 21.53
CA TRP A 174 -22.21 10.81 22.59
C TRP A 174 -23.70 11.06 22.91
N ARG A 175 -24.60 10.53 22.07
CA ARG A 175 -26.07 10.58 22.22
C ARG A 175 -26.66 9.30 22.85
N GLN A 176 -25.92 8.20 22.89
CA GLN A 176 -26.32 6.99 23.60
C GLN A 176 -25.97 7.17 25.07
N ASP A 177 -27.02 7.46 25.84
CA ASP A 177 -26.96 8.04 27.16
C ASP A 177 -26.55 7.03 28.23
N ARG A 178 -25.27 6.62 28.22
CA ARG A 178 -24.61 6.07 29.41
C ARG A 178 -24.01 7.18 30.29
N ALA A 179 -24.08 8.43 29.84
CA ALA A 179 -23.67 9.58 30.63
C ALA A 179 -24.68 9.88 31.76
N ILE A 180 -25.96 9.56 31.57
CA ILE A 180 -26.91 9.38 32.68
C ILE A 180 -26.72 7.95 33.23
N SER A 181 -25.64 7.75 33.97
CA SER A 181 -25.42 6.51 34.72
C SER A 181 -26.59 6.28 35.69
N SER A 182 -27.04 5.03 35.86
CA SER A 182 -27.95 4.66 36.95
C SER A 182 -27.29 4.98 38.31
N GLU A 183 -28.10 5.13 39.35
CA GLU A 183 -27.63 5.47 40.70
C GLU A 183 -26.63 4.43 41.26
N GLU A 184 -26.76 3.18 40.81
CA GLU A 184 -25.89 2.04 41.14
C GLU A 184 -24.47 2.16 40.54
N ASP A 185 -24.34 2.76 39.35
CA ASP A 185 -23.05 3.02 38.69
C ASP A 185 -22.28 4.21 39.31
N ARG A 186 -22.90 4.96 40.23
CA ARG A 186 -22.28 6.07 40.99
C ARG A 186 -21.75 5.65 42.37
N SER A 187 -21.46 4.36 42.56
CA SER A 187 -20.96 3.87 43.85
C SER A 187 -19.53 4.38 44.12
N PHE A 188 -19.37 5.14 45.20
CA PHE A 188 -18.07 5.67 45.65
C PHE A 188 -17.29 4.69 46.55
N GLU A 189 -17.67 3.41 46.56
CA GLU A 189 -17.06 2.38 47.43
C GLU A 189 -15.56 2.24 47.19
N TRP A 190 -15.12 2.29 45.92
CA TRP A 190 -13.70 2.30 45.56
C TRP A 190 -12.95 3.50 46.18
N ALA A 191 -13.56 4.69 46.18
CA ALA A 191 -12.94 5.89 46.73
C ALA A 191 -12.80 5.78 48.26
N GLN A 192 -13.84 5.24 48.92
CA GLN A 192 -13.81 4.95 50.35
C GLN A 192 -12.74 3.91 50.70
N ALA A 193 -12.67 2.79 49.99
CA ALA A 193 -11.64 1.77 50.17
C ALA A 193 -10.22 2.30 49.98
N ARG A 194 -10.01 3.19 49.00
CA ARG A 194 -8.72 3.85 48.77
C ARG A 194 -8.36 4.82 49.90
N SER A 195 -9.34 5.54 50.45
CA SER A 195 -9.12 6.44 51.61
C SER A 195 -8.76 5.64 52.87
N ALA A 196 -9.40 4.50 53.11
CA ALA A 196 -9.10 3.61 54.23
C ALA A 196 -7.67 3.06 54.16
N ARG A 197 -7.23 2.61 52.98
CA ARG A 197 -5.82 2.19 52.76
C ARG A 197 -4.83 3.33 53.00
N ARG A 198 -5.15 4.58 52.64
CA ARG A 198 -4.29 5.72 52.96
C ARG A 198 -4.19 5.94 54.47
N ARG A 199 -5.31 5.88 55.20
CA ARG A 199 -5.34 6.03 56.66
C ARG A 199 -4.50 4.94 57.34
N GLN A 200 -4.60 3.69 56.89
CA GLN A 200 -3.76 2.59 57.39
C GLN A 200 -2.27 2.88 57.19
N LYS A 201 -1.86 3.30 55.98
CA LYS A 201 -0.46 3.68 55.70
C LYS A 201 0.03 4.86 56.54
N TYR A 202 -0.81 5.86 56.80
CA TYR A 202 -0.43 6.97 57.67
C TYR A 202 -0.29 6.53 59.13
N ALA A 203 -1.16 5.65 59.60
CA ALA A 203 -1.06 5.08 60.95
C ALA A 203 0.19 4.20 61.11
N GLU A 204 0.52 3.39 60.11
CA GLU A 204 1.79 2.62 60.08
C GLU A 204 3.01 3.53 60.11
N ARG A 205 3.01 4.61 59.31
CA ARG A 205 4.09 5.60 59.31
C ARG A 205 4.24 6.33 60.64
N GLN A 206 3.13 6.64 61.33
CA GLN A 206 3.19 7.26 62.65
C GLN A 206 3.63 6.29 63.75
N LYS A 207 3.40 4.98 63.61
CA LYS A 207 3.90 3.97 64.56
C LYS A 207 5.38 3.64 64.35
N ALA A 208 5.90 3.87 63.16
CA ALA A 208 7.28 3.61 62.79
C ALA A 208 8.22 4.82 63.02
N ALA A 209 7.66 5.98 63.37
CA ALA A 209 8.37 7.19 63.80
C ALA A 209 8.33 7.29 65.33
#